data_AF-A0A7V3H696-F1
#
_entry.id   AF-A0A7V3H696-F1
#
_cell.length_a   1.000
_cell.length_b   1.000
_cell.length_c   1.000
_cell.angle_alpha   90.00
_cell.angle_beta   90.00
_cell.angle_gamma   90.00
#
_symmetry.space_group_name_H-M   'P 1'
#
loop_
_entity.id
_entity.type
_entity.pdbx_description
1 polymer ?
#
loop_
_entity_poly.entity_id
_entity_poly.type
_entity_poly.pdbx_seq_one_letter_code
_entity_poly.pdbx_strand_id
1 'polypeptide(L)' 'MLPYRPFGLCAGHGARVVAGCAVASVIRQRDRVVGIRTADGRVTAGTVVLAAGSWSGFLGEGLGLRIPVSPAK' A
#
# COMPACT_ATOMS: atom_id res chain seq x y z
N MET A 1 5.77 -21.11 -19.74
CA MET A 1 5.06 -20.03 -19.03
C MET A 1 5.52 -20.06 -17.57
N LEU A 2 6.53 -19.26 -17.22
CA LEU A 2 7.09 -19.24 -15.85
C LEU A 2 6.19 -18.39 -14.94
N PRO A 3 5.85 -18.84 -13.71
CA PRO A 3 5.12 -18.00 -12.77
C PRO A 3 6.00 -16.83 -12.34
N TYR A 4 5.43 -15.62 -12.38
CA TYR A 4 6.04 -14.35 -12.02
C TYR A 4 6.74 -14.45 -10.64
N ARG A 5 8.08 -14.38 -10.62
CA ARG A 5 8.92 -14.71 -9.44
C ARG A 5 9.18 -13.64 -8.35
N PRO A 6 8.81 -12.34 -8.46
CA PRO A 6 9.32 -11.35 -7.51
C PRO A 6 8.78 -11.55 -6.09
N PHE A 7 7.55 -12.05 -5.93
CA PHE A 7 6.96 -12.26 -4.59
C PHE A 7 7.66 -13.38 -3.81
N GLY A 8 8.13 -14.44 -4.48
CA GLY A 8 8.81 -15.56 -3.83
C GLY A 8 10.18 -15.18 -3.26
N LEU A 9 10.88 -14.24 -3.90
CA LEU A 9 12.17 -13.74 -3.43
C LEU A 9 12.01 -12.92 -2.14
N CYS A 10 11.09 -11.96 -2.12
CA CYS A 10 10.83 -11.16 -0.90
C CYS A 10 10.36 -12.05 0.27
N ALA A 11 9.51 -13.04 -0.01
CA ALA A 11 9.06 -13.99 1.00
C ALA A 11 10.21 -14.83 1.60
N GLY A 12 11.17 -15.25 0.78
CA GLY A 12 12.39 -15.95 1.23
C GLY A 12 13.28 -15.12 2.16
N HIS A 13 13.11 -13.79 2.17
CA HIS A 13 13.80 -12.86 3.07
C HIS A 13 12.92 -12.36 4.23
N GLY A 14 11.79 -13.02 4.51
CA GLY A 14 10.93 -12.71 5.65
C GLY A 14 9.85 -11.66 5.40
N ALA A 15 9.67 -11.20 4.15
CA ALA A 15 8.54 -10.34 3.81
C ALA A 15 7.24 -11.14 3.75
N ARG A 16 6.14 -10.56 4.22
CA ARG A 16 4.79 -11.12 4.03
C ARG A 16 4.11 -10.43 2.85
N VAL A 17 3.78 -11.20 1.81
CA VAL A 17 3.00 -10.73 0.66
C VAL A 17 1.56 -11.19 0.82
N VAL A 18 0.61 -10.25 0.87
CA VAL A 18 -0.82 -10.55 0.97
C VAL A 18 -1.50 -10.10 -0.32
N ALA A 19 -1.68 -11.02 -1.26
CA ALA A 19 -2.40 -10.76 -2.50
C ALA A 19 -3.92 -10.69 -2.25
N GLY A 20 -4.66 -10.02 -3.14
CA GLY A 20 -6.12 -9.86 -3.01
C GLY A 20 -6.58 -8.94 -1.86
N CYS A 21 -5.64 -8.34 -1.13
CA CYS A 21 -5.91 -7.47 0.01
C CYS A 21 -5.75 -6.00 -0.41
N ALA A 22 -6.85 -5.39 -0.88
CA ALA A 22 -6.83 -3.99 -1.28
C ALA A 22 -6.76 -3.06 -0.07
N VAL A 23 -5.90 -2.04 -0.16
CA VAL A 23 -5.85 -0.96 0.83
C VAL A 23 -6.92 0.07 0.50
N ALA A 24 -7.84 0.29 1.43
CA ALA A 24 -8.92 1.27 1.31
C ALA A 24 -8.46 2.68 1.71
N SER A 25 -7.63 2.80 2.75
CA SER A 25 -7.08 4.10 3.17
C SER A 25 -5.84 3.96 4.07
N VAL A 26 -5.08 5.04 4.18
CA VAL A 26 -4.01 5.19 5.18
C VAL A 26 -4.61 5.73 6.49
N ILE A 27 -4.20 5.16 7.63
CA ILE A 27 -4.65 5.58 8.96
C ILE A 27 -3.63 6.56 9.52
N ARG A 28 -4.12 7.75 9.89
CA ARG A 28 -3.33 8.83 10.49
C ARG A 28 -3.89 9.20 11.85
N GLN A 29 -3.00 9.46 12.80
CA GLN A 29 -3.31 10.11 14.07
C GLN A 29 -2.50 11.40 14.15
N ARG A 30 -3.19 12.54 14.24
CA ARG A 30 -2.58 13.89 14.21
C ARG A 30 -1.65 14.07 13.00
N ASP A 31 -0.34 14.09 13.21
CA ASP A 31 0.72 14.28 12.22
C ASP A 31 1.42 12.98 11.81
N ARG A 32 1.06 11.84 12.39
CA ARG A 32 1.73 10.55 12.17
C ARG A 32 0.84 9.51 11.51
N VAL A 33 1.37 8.85 10.48
CA VAL A 33 0.80 7.62 9.94
C VAL A 33 1.01 6.47 10.93
N VAL A 34 -0.04 5.69 11.18
CA VAL A 34 -0.02 4.59 12.15
C VAL A 34 -0.44 3.23 11.54
N GLY A 35 -0.79 3.21 10.25
CA GLY A 35 -1.16 1.97 9.56
C GLY A 35 -2.04 2.19 8.34
N ILE A 36 -2.72 1.12 7.94
CA ILE A 36 -3.64 1.09 6.80
C ILE A 36 -4.96 0.40 7.16
N ARG A 37 -6.02 0.74 6.44
CA ARG A 37 -7.32 0.07 6.45
C ARG A 37 -7.43 -0.81 5.21
N THR A 38 -7.85 -2.05 5.41
CA THR A 38 -8.21 -3.02 4.36
C THR A 38 -9.64 -3.50 4.60
N ALA A 39 -10.20 -4.27 3.67
CA ALA A 39 -11.51 -4.91 3.87
C ALA A 39 -11.50 -5.87 5.08
N ASP A 40 -10.36 -6.52 5.34
CA ASP A 40 -10.19 -7.48 6.43
C ASP A 40 -9.84 -6.81 7.78
N GLY A 41 -9.84 -5.47 7.82
CA GLY A 41 -9.58 -4.69 9.02
C GLY A 41 -8.31 -3.84 8.94
N ARG A 42 -7.76 -3.51 10.11
CA ARG A 42 -6.63 -2.58 10.25
C ARG A 42 -5.32 -3.33 10.33
N VAL A 43 -4.31 -2.82 9.64
CA VAL A 43 -2.90 -3.25 9.81
C VAL A 43 -2.11 -2.08 10.35
N THR A 44 -1.56 -2.23 11.55
CA THR A 44 -0.73 -1.19 12.19
C THR A 44 0.69 -1.23 11.62
N ALA A 45 1.26 -0.06 11.35
CA ALA A 45 2.64 0.05 10.88
C ALA A 45 3.25 1.37 11.33
N GLY A 46 4.53 1.34 11.73
CA GLY A 46 5.28 2.56 12.04
C GLY A 46 5.67 3.37 10.80
N THR A 47 5.68 2.72 9.63
CA THR A 47 5.97 3.34 8.33
C THR A 47 5.11 2.69 7.26
N VAL A 48 4.58 3.50 6.35
CA VAL A 48 3.81 3.05 5.19
C VAL A 48 4.45 3.64 3.95
N VAL A 49 4.74 2.81 2.96
CA VAL A 49 5.28 3.21 1.65
C VAL A 49 4.18 3.06 0.61
N LEU A 50 3.82 4.15 -0.07
CA LEU A 50 2.90 4.09 -1.20
C LEU A 50 3.66 3.62 -2.45
N ALA A 51 3.51 2.34 -2.77
CA ALA A 51 4.00 1.73 -4.01
C ALA A 51 2.82 1.26 -4.89
N ALA A 52 1.71 2.01 -4.88
CA ALA A 52 0.43 1.63 -5.48
C ALA A 52 0.27 2.06 -6.95
N GLY A 53 1.36 2.48 -7.61
CA GLY A 53 1.32 2.99 -8.98
C GLY A 53 0.33 4.15 -9.13
N SER A 54 -0.53 4.09 -10.15
CA SER A 54 -1.54 5.11 -10.44
C SER A 54 -2.60 5.32 -9.34
N TRP A 55 -2.77 4.37 -8.42
CA TRP A 55 -3.67 4.52 -7.26
C TRP A 55 -3.04 5.28 -6.10
N SER A 56 -1.75 5.63 -6.18
CA SER A 56 -1.08 6.37 -5.11
C SER A 56 -1.70 7.75 -4.88
N GLY A 57 -2.21 8.41 -5.94
CA GLY A 57 -2.96 9.67 -5.85
C GLY A 57 -4.15 9.56 -4.89
N PHE A 58 -5.05 8.62 -5.16
CA PHE A 58 -6.23 8.35 -4.33
C PHE A 58 -5.89 8.08 -2.85
N LEU A 59 -4.86 7.26 -2.58
CA LEU A 59 -4.45 6.96 -1.21
C LEU A 59 -3.80 8.18 -0.51
N GLY A 60 -3.11 9.03 -1.27
CA GLY A 60 -2.47 10.25 -0.78
C GLY A 60 -3.44 11.37 -0.42
N GLU A 61 -4.59 11.46 -1.10
CA GLU A 61 -5.62 12.47 -0.82
C GLU A 61 -6.11 12.42 0.63
N GLY A 62 -6.31 11.22 1.19
CA GLY A 62 -6.67 11.02 2.59
C GLY A 62 -5.61 11.51 3.60
N LEU A 63 -4.38 11.77 3.13
CA LEU A 63 -3.30 12.37 3.92
C LEU A 63 -3.12 13.87 3.66
N GLY A 64 -3.93 14.47 2.78
CA GLY A 64 -3.78 15.84 2.30
C GLY A 64 -2.63 16.01 1.31
N LEU A 65 -2.14 14.93 0.70
CA LEU A 65 -1.05 14.95 -0.27
C LEU A 65 -1.61 15.01 -1.69
N ARG A 66 -1.01 15.87 -2.52
CA ARG A 66 -1.23 15.84 -3.98
C ARG A 66 -0.09 15.06 -4.62
N ILE A 67 -0.37 13.83 -5.01
CA ILE A 67 0.58 12.97 -5.73
C ILE A 67 0.20 13.02 -7.22
N PRO A 68 1.01 13.63 -8.10
CA PRO A 68 0.64 13.88 -9.50
C PRO A 68 0.84 12.62 -10.35
N VAL A 69 0.09 11.56 -10.03
CA VAL A 69 0.09 10.31 -10.79
C VAL A 69 -1.33 9.98 -11.22
N SER A 70 -1.47 9.60 -12.49
CA SER A 70 -2.73 9.17 -13.09
C SER A 70 -2.47 7.96 -13.99
N PRO A 71 -3.46 7.08 -14.22
CA PRO A 71 -3.34 6.02 -15.21
C PRO A 71 -3.03 6.60 -16.59
N ALA A 72 -2.08 6.00 -17.31
CA ALA A 72 -1.81 6.27 -18.71
C ALA A 72 -2.49 5.21 -19.59
N LYS A 73 -2.82 5.58 -20.83
CA LYS A 73 -3.42 4.69 -21.83
C LYS A 73 -2.36 3.89 -22.58
#